data_AF-K1T7Z6-F1
#
_entry.id   AF-K1T7Z6-F1
#
_cell.length_a   1.000
_cell.length_b   1.000
_cell.length_c   1.000
_cell.angle_alpha   90.00
_cell.angle_beta   90.00
_cell.angle_gamma   90.00
#
_symmetry.space_group_name_H-M   'P 1'
#
loop_
_entity.id
_entity.type
_entity.pdbx_description
1 polymer ?
#
loop_
_entity_poly.entity_id
_entity_poly.type
_entity_poly.pdbx_seq_one_letter_code
_entity_poly.pdbx_strand_id
1 'polypeptide(L)'
;MSEEEGFGMALVEAMFYHVPVVAYESGAVPETLGGSGVLLPTCKPDEIAEVLDSVIRNPATREQIITGQLRRVESFIESKPRRELIRVLESIQK
;
A
#
# COMPACT_ATOMS: atom_id res chain seq x y z
N MET A 1 1.10 -7.99 13.52
CA MET A 1 1.09 -7.67 12.07
C MET A 1 0.92 -8.99 11.33
N SER A 2 0.18 -9.03 10.23
CA SER A 2 -0.06 -10.30 9.50
C SER A 2 1.23 -10.75 8.79
N GLU A 3 1.50 -12.05 8.78
CA GLU A 3 2.67 -12.63 8.09
C GLU A 3 2.35 -13.00 6.63
N GLU A 4 1.07 -13.25 6.33
CA GLU A 4 0.58 -13.71 5.03
C GLU A 4 -0.59 -12.82 4.59
N GLU A 5 -0.42 -12.08 3.49
CA GLU A 5 -1.50 -11.33 2.84
C GLU A 5 -1.34 -11.44 1.33
N GLY A 6 -2.35 -12.00 0.65
CA GLY A 6 -2.31 -12.25 -0.79
C GLY A 6 -2.53 -10.99 -1.63
N PHE A 7 -3.30 -10.02 -1.12
CA PHE A 7 -3.44 -8.68 -1.70
C PHE A 7 -3.90 -7.71 -0.60
N GLY A 8 -3.19 -6.60 -0.42
CA GLY A 8 -3.41 -5.67 0.68
C GLY A 8 -4.60 -4.73 0.49
N MET A 9 -5.81 -5.25 0.31
CA MET A 9 -7.02 -4.43 0.10
C MET A 9 -7.24 -3.39 1.20
N ALA A 10 -7.04 -3.78 2.46
CA ALA A 10 -7.15 -2.85 3.59
C ALA A 10 -6.12 -1.69 3.50
N LEU A 11 -4.94 -1.96 2.94
CA LEU A 11 -3.93 -0.93 2.70
C LEU A 11 -4.42 0.03 1.61
N VAL A 12 -4.96 -0.49 0.51
CA VAL A 12 -5.51 0.33 -0.58
C VAL A 12 -6.68 1.21 -0.09
N GLU A 13 -7.55 0.68 0.76
CA GLU A 13 -8.64 1.44 1.38
C GLU A 13 -8.10 2.56 2.28
N ALA A 14 -7.12 2.25 3.14
CA ALA A 14 -6.46 3.25 3.98
C ALA A 14 -5.83 4.37 3.14
N MET A 15 -5.16 4.02 2.03
CA MET A 15 -4.62 4.99 1.08
C MET A 15 -5.70 5.91 0.51
N PHE A 16 -6.81 5.32 0.05
CA PHE A 16 -7.94 6.07 -0.53
C PHE A 16 -8.57 7.04 0.49
N TYR A 17 -8.63 6.65 1.77
CA TYR A 17 -9.15 7.49 2.85
C TYR A 17 -8.10 8.43 3.48
N HIS A 18 -6.94 8.61 2.84
CA HIS A 18 -5.86 9.51 3.31
C HIS A 18 -5.29 9.12 4.68
N VAL A 19 -5.34 7.84 5.03
CA VAL A 19 -4.72 7.30 6.25
C VAL A 19 -3.28 6.89 5.91
N PRO A 20 -2.25 7.48 6.55
CA PRO A 20 -0.87 7.08 6.31
C PRO A 20 -0.64 5.64 6.76
N VAL A 21 -0.02 4.83 5.90
CA VAL A 21 0.19 3.40 6.13
C VAL A 21 1.61 3.15 6.60
N VAL A 22 1.72 2.50 7.75
CA VAL A 22 2.96 1.90 8.28
C VAL A 22 2.68 0.40 8.41
N ALA A 23 3.44 -0.43 7.69
CA ALA A 23 3.15 -1.85 7.58
C ALA A 23 4.42 -2.71 7.65
N TYR A 24 4.28 -3.95 8.11
CA TYR A 24 5.36 -4.91 8.14
C TYR A 24 5.69 -5.39 6.73
N GLU A 25 6.98 -5.52 6.43
CA GLU A 25 7.49 -5.95 5.12
C GLU A 25 7.34 -7.47 4.94
N SER A 26 6.10 -7.92 4.68
CA SER A 26 5.77 -9.34 4.46
C SER A 26 4.75 -9.53 3.34
N GLY A 27 4.73 -10.72 2.73
CA GLY A 27 3.75 -11.10 1.71
C GLY A 27 3.61 -10.08 0.57
N ALA A 28 2.38 -9.76 0.19
CA ALA A 28 2.09 -8.77 -0.86
C ALA A 28 2.14 -7.31 -0.37
N VAL A 29 2.53 -7.03 0.88
CA VAL A 29 2.54 -5.67 1.42
C VAL A 29 3.49 -4.74 0.63
N PRO A 30 4.76 -5.09 0.35
CA PRO A 30 5.67 -4.19 -0.36
C PRO A 30 5.19 -3.88 -1.78
N GLU A 31 4.64 -4.90 -2.45
CA GLU A 31 4.05 -4.75 -3.78
C GLU A 31 2.80 -3.88 -3.74
N THR A 32 1.88 -4.12 -2.79
CA THR A 32 0.66 -3.33 -2.64
C THR A 32 0.98 -1.86 -2.40
N LEU A 33 1.92 -1.58 -1.48
CA LEU A 33 2.41 -0.25 -1.18
C LEU A 33 3.11 0.39 -2.38
N GLY A 34 3.86 -0.37 -3.18
CA GLY A 34 4.54 0.15 -4.37
C GLY A 34 5.45 1.35 -4.06
N GLY A 35 6.10 1.34 -2.89
CA GLY A 35 6.91 2.44 -2.37
C GLY A 35 6.13 3.61 -1.74
N SER A 36 4.80 3.50 -1.64
CA SER A 36 3.96 4.46 -0.90
C SER A 36 3.70 3.98 0.53
N GLY A 37 3.93 4.83 1.53
CA GLY A 37 3.87 4.42 2.94
C GLY A 37 5.24 4.06 3.51
N VAL A 38 5.23 3.46 4.70
CA VAL A 38 6.45 3.05 5.42
C VAL A 38 6.44 1.54 5.62
N LEU A 39 7.50 0.88 5.14
CA LEU A 39 7.73 -0.55 5.36
C LEU A 39 8.65 -0.73 6.57
N LEU A 40 8.24 -1.64 7.46
CA LEU A 40 9.00 -2.03 8.64
C LEU A 40 9.62 -3.41 8.42
N PRO A 41 10.97 -3.55 8.48
CA PRO A 41 11.64 -4.83 8.30
C PRO A 41 11.53 -5.73 9.55
N THR A 42 11.14 -5.18 10.70
CA THR A 42 10.95 -5.93 11.95
C THR A 42 9.63 -5.55 12.62
N CYS A 43 9.12 -6.45 13.48
CA CYS A 43 7.96 -6.20 14.34
C CYS A 43 8.36 -5.79 15.77
N LYS A 44 9.55 -5.19 15.98
CA LYS A 44 9.96 -4.78 17.32
C LYS A 44 9.14 -3.57 17.79
N PRO A 45 8.54 -3.62 19.00
CA PRO A 45 7.70 -2.53 19.49
C PRO A 45 8.38 -1.17 19.51
N ASP A 46 9.66 -1.10 19.88
CA ASP A 46 10.39 0.16 19.98
C ASP A 46 10.61 0.82 18.60
N GLU A 47 10.98 0.02 17.59
CA GLU A 47 11.14 0.50 16.20
C GLU A 47 9.79 0.96 15.61
N ILE A 48 8.71 0.23 15.90
CA ILE A 48 7.35 0.62 15.50
C ILE A 48 6.97 1.96 16.14
N ALA A 49 7.22 2.13 17.44
CA ALA A 49 6.84 3.32 18.18
C ALA A 49 7.57 4.57 17.64
N GLU A 50 8.87 4.46 17.34
CA GLU A 50 9.66 5.55 16.78
C GLU A 50 9.12 6.01 15.41
N VAL A 51 8.80 5.06 14.53
CA VAL A 51 8.23 5.37 13.22
C VAL A 51 6.85 6.01 13.35
N LEU A 52 5.99 5.47 14.21
CA LEU A 52 4.66 6.03 14.45
C LEU A 52 4.75 7.45 15.03
N ASP A 53 5.66 7.70 15.98
CA ASP A 53 5.85 9.03 16.57
C ASP A 53 6.27 10.05 15.50
N SER A 54 7.19 9.68 14.60
CA SER A 54 7.60 10.51 13.46
C SER A 54 6.41 10.83 12.54
N VAL A 55 5.61 9.84 12.16
CA VAL A 55 4.44 10.02 11.29
C VAL A 55 3.36 10.89 11.94
N ILE A 56 3.14 10.73 13.26
CA ILE A 56 2.12 11.48 14.01
C ILE A 56 2.55 12.93 14.23
N ARG A 57 3.80 13.16 14.63
CA ARG A 57 4.30 14.49 15.04
C ARG A 57 4.78 15.36 13.88
N ASN A 58 5.10 14.78 12.72
CA ASN A 58 5.59 15.52 11.57
C ASN A 58 4.53 15.60 10.45
N PRO A 59 3.80 16.73 10.32
CA PRO A 59 2.82 16.91 9.27
C PRO A 59 3.39 16.77 7.86
N ALA A 60 4.63 17.20 7.63
CA ALA A 60 5.27 17.12 6.32
C ALA A 60 5.54 15.67 5.92
N THR A 61 6.02 14.85 6.86
CA THR A 61 6.20 13.40 6.65
C THR A 61 4.86 12.72 6.35
N ARG A 62 3.83 13.03 7.13
CA ARG A 62 2.48 12.49 6.91
C ARG A 62 1.95 12.84 5.52
N GLU A 63 2.12 14.08 5.09
CA GLU A 63 1.63 14.57 3.81
C GLU A 63 2.40 13.97 2.62
N GLN A 64 3.71 13.77 2.77
CA GLN A 64 4.52 13.04 1.78
C GLN A 64 4.03 11.60 1.60
N ILE A 65 3.76 10.90 2.71
CA ILE A 65 3.22 9.53 2.69
C ILE A 65 1.86 9.51 1.96
N ILE A 66 0.92 10.35 2.38
CA ILE A 66 -0.43 10.41 1.79
C ILE A 66 -0.35 10.71 0.29
N THR A 67 0.48 11.67 -0.11
CA THR A 67 0.65 12.04 -1.52
C THR A 67 1.19 10.88 -2.35
N GLY A 68 2.15 10.10 -1.81
CA GLY A 68 2.63 8.89 -2.47
C GLY A 68 1.53 7.82 -2.60
N GLN A 69 0.74 7.65 -1.55
CA GLN A 69 -0.35 6.68 -1.49
C GLN A 69 -1.48 6.99 -2.48
N LEU A 70 -1.83 8.27 -2.65
CA LEU A 70 -2.83 8.68 -3.64
C LEU A 70 -2.37 8.36 -5.07
N ARG A 71 -1.10 8.62 -5.40
CA ARG A 71 -0.53 8.18 -6.70
C ARG A 71 -0.57 6.67 -6.88
N ARG A 72 -0.34 5.91 -5.80
CA ARG A 72 -0.43 4.44 -5.85
C ARG A 72 -1.86 3.99 -6.16
N VAL A 73 -2.85 4.58 -5.49
CA VAL A 73 -4.28 4.33 -5.77
C VAL A 73 -4.64 4.66 -7.21
N GLU A 74 -4.21 5.82 -7.71
CA GLU A 74 -4.43 6.20 -9.11
C GLU A 74 -3.87 5.16 -10.09
N SER A 75 -2.68 4.61 -9.83
CA SER A 75 -2.08 3.57 -10.68
C SER A 75 -2.94 2.30 -10.79
N PHE A 76 -3.67 1.93 -9.73
CA PHE A 76 -4.60 0.79 -9.77
C PHE A 76 -5.87 1.08 -10.58
N ILE A 77 -6.30 2.34 -10.63
CA ILE A 77 -7.44 2.77 -11.44
C ILE A 77 -7.03 2.85 -12.93
N GLU A 78 -5.84 3.39 -13.20
CA GLU A 78 -5.31 3.56 -14.55
C GLU A 78 -4.96 2.24 -15.26
N SER A 79 -4.58 1.21 -14.50
CA SER A 79 -4.28 -0.12 -15.05
C SER A 79 -5.47 -0.76 -15.79
N LYS A 80 -6.70 -0.23 -15.59
CA LYS A 80 -7.93 -0.70 -16.26
C LYS A 80 -8.06 -2.22 -16.18
N PRO A 81 -8.01 -2.81 -14.98
CA PRO A 81 -7.88 -4.27 -14.80
C PRO A 81 -9.03 -5.04 -15.46
N ARG A 82 -10.24 -4.46 -15.47
CA ARG A 82 -11.39 -5.02 -16.21
C ARG A 82 -11.09 -5.23 -17.69
N ARG A 83 -10.44 -4.25 -18.34
CA ARG A 83 -10.15 -4.30 -19.77
C ARG A 83 -9.10 -5.36 -20.08
N GLU A 84 -8.09 -5.46 -19.23
CA GLU A 84 -7.04 -6.46 -19.36
C GLU A 84 -7.57 -7.87 -19.14
N LEU A 85 -8.41 -8.07 -18.12
CA LEU A 85 -9.10 -9.32 -17.87
C LEU A 85 -9.93 -9.77 -19.09
N ILE A 86 -10.74 -8.87 -19.65
CA ILE A 86 -11.54 -9.18 -20.85
C ILE A 86 -10.64 -9.62 -22.01
N ARG A 87 -9.52 -8.91 -22.26
CA ARG A 87 -8.57 -9.29 -23.33
C ARG A 87 -8.00 -10.70 -23.14
N VAL A 88 -7.62 -11.05 -21.92
CA VAL A 88 -7.07 -12.39 -21.63
C VAL A 88 -8.13 -13.46 -21.83
N LEU A 89 -9.35 -13.26 -21.35
CA LEU A 89 -10.46 -14.20 -21.53
C LEU A 89 -10.81 -14.42 -23.01
N GLU A 90 -10.79 -13.36 -23.83
CA GLU A 90 -11.00 -13.46 -25.28
C GLU A 90 -9.87 -14.23 -25.99
N SER A 91 -8.63 -14.15 -25.48
CA SER A 91 -7.47 -14.82 -26.09
C SER A 91 -7.48 -16.35 -25.94
N ILE A 92 -8.13 -16.87 -24.89
CA ILE A 92 -8.19 -18.32 -24.59
C ILE A 92 -9.43 -19.01 -25.17
N GLN A 93 -10.37 -18.26 -25.75
CA GLN A 93 -11.58 -18.79 -26.40
C GLN A 93 -11.41 -19.10 -27.90
N LYS A 94 -10.17 -19.00 -28.42
CA LYS A 94 -9.80 -19.44 -29.77
C LYS A 94 -9.38 -20.90 -29.76
#